data_AF-A0A151JA25-F1
#
_entry.id   AF-A0A151JA25-F1
#
_cell.length_a   1.000
_cell.length_b   1.000
_cell.length_c   1.000
_cell.angle_alpha   90.00
_cell.angle_beta   90.00
_cell.angle_gamma   90.00
#
_symmetry.space_group_name_H-M   'P 1'
#
loop_
_entity.id
_entity.type
_entity.pdbx_description
1 polymer ?
#
loop_
_entity_poly.entity_id
_entity_poly.type
_entity_poly.pdbx_seq_one_letter_code
_entity_poly.pdbx_strand_id
1 'polypeptide(L)'
;PRYVGDIRSPQLSTPKKAKRALDVAKRTIQRLRKKIKMLQQDQRRLIARITTMEGLIKHLKNKSLLSEVTAENLMVPLHHVPT
;
A
#
# COMPACT_ATOMS: atom_id res chain seq x y z
N PRO A 1 25.06 -8.18 12.26
CA PRO A 1 23.71 -8.69 11.88
C PRO A 1 23.29 -8.01 10.57
N ARG A 2 22.75 -8.76 9.61
CA ARG A 2 22.35 -8.22 8.30
C ARG A 2 20.90 -7.73 8.33
N TYR A 3 20.05 -8.45 9.06
CA TYR A 3 18.64 -8.13 9.27
C TYR A 3 18.36 -7.93 10.77
N VAL A 4 17.20 -7.33 11.08
CA VAL A 4 16.77 -7.13 12.47
C VAL A 4 16.56 -8.46 13.19
N GLY A 5 16.02 -9.48 12.49
CA GLY A 5 15.86 -10.82 13.04
C GLY A 5 17.17 -11.53 13.39
N ASP A 6 18.31 -11.05 12.90
CA ASP A 6 19.63 -11.60 13.21
C ASP A 6 20.22 -11.00 14.50
N ILE A 7 19.57 -10.00 15.10
CA ILE A 7 20.06 -9.34 16.31
C ILE A 7 19.75 -10.23 17.51
N ARG A 8 20.79 -10.80 18.11
CA ARG A 8 20.72 -11.61 19.33
C ARG A 8 21.66 -11.04 20.40
N SER A 9 21.67 -11.64 21.59
CA SER A 9 22.52 -11.20 22.71
C SER A 9 24.01 -11.02 22.36
N PRO A 10 24.68 -11.84 21.50
CA PRO A 10 26.09 -11.63 21.17
C PRO A 10 26.35 -10.33 20.37
N GLN A 11 25.35 -9.84 19.64
CA GLN A 11 25.41 -8.59 18.87
C GLN A 11 25.09 -7.36 19.74
N LEU A 12 24.73 -7.56 21.00
CA LEU A 12 24.47 -6.50 21.97
C LEU A 12 25.54 -6.47 23.08
N SER A 13 26.51 -7.39 23.03
CA SER A 13 27.48 -7.64 24.11
C SER A 13 28.45 -6.50 24.40
N THR A 14 28.61 -5.54 23.48
CA THR A 14 29.46 -4.35 23.68
C THR A 14 28.79 -3.11 23.11
N PRO A 15 29.11 -1.90 23.60
CA PRO A 15 28.52 -0.66 23.09
C PRO A 15 28.66 -0.49 21.58
N LYS A 16 29.81 -0.86 21.02
CA LYS A 16 30.06 -0.80 19.57
C LYS A 16 29.17 -1.75 18.78
N LYS A 17 28.95 -2.97 19.28
CA LYS A 17 28.06 -3.96 18.65
C LYS A 17 26.60 -3.54 18.78
N ALA A 18 26.18 -3.06 19.95
CA ALA A 18 24.83 -2.56 20.21
C ALA A 18 24.49 -1.37 19.30
N LYS A 19 25.41 -0.42 19.12
CA LYS A 19 25.24 0.70 18.17
C LYS A 19 24.99 0.20 16.74
N ARG A 20 25.80 -0.75 16.26
CA ARG A 20 25.62 -1.34 14.91
C ARG A 20 24.26 -2.04 14.77
N ALA A 21 23.82 -2.78 15.79
CA ALA A 21 22.51 -3.43 15.80
C ALA A 21 21.37 -2.39 15.74
N LEU A 22 21.47 -1.32 16.53
CA LEU A 22 20.53 -0.20 16.50
C LEU A 22 20.47 0.47 15.12
N ASP A 23 21.62 0.69 14.48
CA ASP A 23 21.67 1.29 13.14
C ASP A 23 21.01 0.40 12.06
N VAL A 24 21.09 -0.93 12.20
CA VAL A 24 20.36 -1.87 11.34
C VAL A 24 18.85 -1.77 11.58
N ALA A 25 18.42 -1.70 12.83
CA ALA A 25 17.01 -1.53 13.18
C ALA A 25 16.43 -0.20 12.64
N LYS A 26 17.13 0.92 12.86
CA LYS A 26 16.73 2.24 12.35
C LYS A 26 16.56 2.24 10.84
N ARG A 27 17.53 1.72 10.09
CA ARG A 27 17.46 1.60 8.62
C ARG A 27 16.29 0.73 8.17
N THR A 28 16.01 -0.35 8.90
CA THR A 28 14.89 -1.25 8.60
C THR A 28 13.56 -0.54 8.80
N ILE A 29 13.38 0.17 9.93
CA ILE A 29 12.18 0.97 10.20
C ILE A 29 11.97 2.04 9.12
N GLN A 30 13.02 2.76 8.73
CA GLN A 30 12.94 3.76 7.66
C GLN A 30 12.48 3.13 6.33
N ARG A 31 13.03 1.97 5.95
CA ARG A 31 12.63 1.26 4.73
C ARG A 31 11.18 0.82 4.77
N LEU A 32 10.72 0.26 5.90
CA LEU A 32 9.34 -0.18 6.08
C LEU A 32 8.36 0.99 6.02
N ARG A 33 8.67 2.12 6.69
CA ARG A 33 7.87 3.35 6.62
C ARG A 33 7.75 3.86 5.18
N LYS A 34 8.84 3.87 4.41
CA LYS A 34 8.81 4.24 2.99
C LYS A 34 7.92 3.28 2.19
N LYS A 35 8.02 1.97 2.42
CA LYS A 35 7.18 0.97 1.75
C LYS A 35 5.69 1.16 2.05
N ILE A 36 5.33 1.36 3.32
CA ILE A 36 3.94 1.64 3.72
C ILE A 36 3.42 2.89 3.02
N LYS A 37 4.19 3.99 3.03
CA LYS A 37 3.81 5.23 2.35
C LYS A 37 3.56 5.03 0.86
N MET A 38 4.44 4.28 0.17
CA MET A 38 4.28 4.01 -1.26
C MET A 38 3.02 3.19 -1.53
N LEU A 39 2.81 2.09 -0.78
CA LEU A 39 1.61 1.24 -0.93
C LEU A 39 0.32 2.02 -0.69
N GLN A 40 0.27 2.87 0.34
CA GLN A 40 -0.89 3.73 0.61
C GLN A 40 -1.11 4.76 -0.51
N GLN A 41 -0.04 5.25 -1.14
CA GLN A 41 -0.17 6.18 -2.27
C GLN A 41 -0.65 5.45 -3.53
N ASP A 42 -0.15 4.25 -3.80
CA ASP A 42 -0.61 3.39 -4.89
C ASP A 42 -2.09 3.03 -4.72
N GLN A 43 -2.49 2.60 -3.52
CA GLN A 43 -3.88 2.31 -3.19
C GLN A 43 -4.78 3.53 -3.44
N ARG A 44 -4.40 4.72 -2.93
CA ARG A 44 -5.19 5.95 -3.17
C ARG A 44 -5.31 6.29 -4.65
N ARG A 45 -4.25 6.11 -5.44
CA ARG A 45 -4.30 6.31 -6.91
C ARG A 45 -5.23 5.32 -7.59
N LEU A 46 -5.18 4.05 -7.20
CA LEU A 46 -6.05 3.02 -7.77
C LEU A 46 -7.52 3.31 -7.43
N ILE A 47 -7.83 3.65 -6.18
CA ILE A 47 -9.17 4.07 -5.76
C ILE A 47 -9.64 5.27 -6.59
N ALA A 48 -8.82 6.33 -6.71
CA ALA A 48 -9.18 7.52 -7.48
C ALA A 48 -9.47 7.22 -8.96
N ARG A 49 -8.68 6.33 -9.58
CA ARG A 49 -8.91 5.88 -10.96
C ARG A 49 -10.23 5.12 -11.08
N ILE A 50 -10.50 4.20 -10.16
CA ILE A 50 -11.75 3.42 -10.16
C ILE A 50 -12.95 4.34 -9.97
N THR A 51 -12.91 5.25 -9.00
CA THR A 51 -13.97 6.25 -8.78
C THR A 51 -14.21 7.12 -10.02
N THR A 52 -13.15 7.49 -10.74
CA THR A 52 -13.28 8.23 -12.00
C THR A 52 -13.97 7.38 -13.07
N MET A 53 -13.59 6.11 -13.21
CA MET A 53 -14.21 5.18 -14.16
C MET A 53 -15.68 4.91 -13.82
N GLU A 54 -16.01 4.69 -12.55
CA GLU A 54 -17.40 4.57 -12.07
C GLU A 54 -18.22 5.81 -12.40
N GLY A 55 -17.66 7.01 -12.19
CA GLY A 55 -18.28 8.27 -12.56
C GLY A 55 -18.57 8.38 -14.06
N LEU A 56 -17.62 7.95 -14.90
CA LEU A 56 -17.79 7.92 -16.36
C LEU A 56 -18.89 6.93 -16.78
N ILE A 57 -18.87 5.71 -16.25
CA ILE A 57 -19.90 4.69 -16.54
C ILE A 57 -21.28 5.21 -16.17
N LYS A 58 -21.41 5.81 -14.97
CA LYS A 58 -22.67 6.44 -14.52
C LYS A 58 -23.13 7.54 -15.47
N HIS A 59 -22.22 8.41 -15.89
CA HIS A 59 -22.54 9.48 -16.84
C HIS A 59 -22.99 8.95 -18.21
N LEU A 60 -22.33 7.90 -18.73
CA LEU A 60 -22.70 7.28 -20.00
C LEU A 60 -24.07 6.57 -19.92
N LYS A 61 -24.32 5.85 -18.82
CA LYS A 61 -25.62 5.23 -18.52
C LYS A 61 -26.74 6.27 -18.45
N ASN A 62 -26.52 7.38 -17.74
CA ASN A 62 -27.49 8.48 -17.65
C ASN A 62 -27.81 9.10 -19.02
N LYS A 63 -26.86 9.10 -19.96
CA LYS A 63 -27.06 9.59 -21.34
C LYS A 63 -27.63 8.52 -22.28
N SER A 64 -27.97 7.33 -21.78
CA SER A 64 -28.38 6.18 -22.60
C SER A 64 -27.36 5.79 -23.69
N LEU A 65 -26.09 6.12 -23.47
CA LEU A 65 -24.98 5.80 -24.38
C LEU A 65 -24.34 4.44 -24.06
N LEU A 66 -24.87 3.73 -23.06
CA LEU A 66 -24.35 2.47 -22.56
C LEU A 66 -25.51 1.62 -22.05
N SER A 67 -25.62 0.39 -22.53
CA SER A 67 -26.66 -0.56 -22.08
C SER A 67 -26.40 -1.00 -20.63
N GLU A 68 -27.46 -1.27 -19.87
CA GLU A 68 -27.39 -1.76 -18.49
C GLU A 68 -26.43 -2.96 -18.30
N VAL A 69 -26.58 -3.99 -19.14
CA VAL A 69 -25.73 -5.20 -19.10
C VAL A 69 -24.24 -4.86 -19.28
N THR A 70 -23.93 -3.94 -20.19
CA THR A 70 -22.56 -3.48 -20.41
C THR A 70 -22.04 -2.64 -19.23
N ALA A 71 -22.90 -1.85 -18.58
CA ALA A 71 -22.51 -1.03 -17.43
C ALA A 71 -22.14 -1.91 -16.24
N GLU A 72 -22.94 -2.93 -15.96
CA GLU A 72 -22.73 -3.89 -14.87
C GLU A 72 -21.43 -4.69 -15.09
N ASN A 73 -21.19 -5.15 -16.31
CA ASN A 73 -19.96 -5.88 -16.66
C ASN A 73 -18.67 -5.04 -16.50
N LEU A 74 -18.78 -3.70 -16.56
CA LEU A 74 -17.64 -2.78 -16.42
C LEU A 74 -17.39 -2.35 -14.97
N MET A 75 -18.32 -2.59 -14.04
CA MET A 75 -18.16 -2.27 -12.63
C MET A 75 -17.46 -3.42 -11.91
N VAL A 76 -16.39 -3.11 -11.17
CA VAL A 76 -15.69 -4.09 -10.32
C VAL A 76 -16.07 -3.83 -8.87
N PRO A 77 -16.61 -4.82 -8.14
CA PRO A 77 -16.94 -4.64 -6.72
C PRO A 77 -15.65 -4.42 -5.92
N LEU A 78 -15.51 -3.23 -5.34
CA LEU A 78 -14.45 -2.94 -4.39
C LEU A 78 -14.86 -3.43 -3.00
N HIS A 79 -14.23 -4.52 -2.53
CA HIS A 79 -14.29 -4.85 -1.11
C HIS A 79 -13.63 -3.71 -0.32
N HIS A 80 -14.45 -2.91 0.35
CA HIS A 80 -13.99 -1.90 1.30
C HIS A 80 -13.26 -2.61 2.44
N VAL A 81 -11.93 -2.51 2.47
CA VAL A 81 -11.15 -2.88 3.65
C VAL A 81 -11.16 -1.66 4.56
N PRO A 82 -11.88 -1.67 5.71
CA PRO A 82 -11.91 -0.54 6.61
C PRO A 82 -10.49 -0.25 7.09
N THR A 83 -10.10 1.01 6.98
CA THR A 83 -8.83 1.56 7.49
C THR A 83 -8.87 1.78 8.98
#